data_AF-A0A146G7G8-F1
#
_entry.id   AF-A0A146G7G8-F1
#
_cell.length_a   1.000
_cell.length_b   1.000
_cell.length_c   1.000
_cell.angle_alpha   90.00
_cell.angle_beta   90.00
_cell.angle_gamma   90.00
#
_symmetry.space_group_name_H-M   'P 1'
#
loop_
_entity.id
_entity.type
_entity.pdbx_description
1 polymer ?
#
loop_
_entity_poly.entity_id
_entity_poly.type
_entity_poly.pdbx_seq_one_letter_code
_entity_poly.pdbx_strand_id
1 'polypeptide(L)'
;MIVENFRTIIVDLVPTLDTSAYAAGDVLFDRTVLDIGNYANPGQSAVQKIRGRILSIGVLDKDDQGIAMDLYFLKADVSLGTVNAAPSITDANAENIIGFVTATASKDLGGCRFGQADCDIRFSIVGETLYLAGVTQGTPTHTAAGLKFRIVLELEEGW
;
A
#
# COMPACT_ATOMS: atom_id res chain seq x y z
N MET A 1 21.65 18.92 -19.51
CA MET A 1 21.60 17.98 -18.38
C MET A 1 20.49 18.48 -17.48
N ILE A 2 19.32 17.84 -17.52
CA ILE A 2 18.27 18.11 -16.53
C ILE A 2 18.73 17.36 -15.28
N VAL A 3 18.99 18.10 -14.20
CA VAL A 3 19.18 17.51 -12.88
C VAL A 3 17.77 17.34 -12.33
N GLU A 4 17.26 16.11 -12.35
CA GLU A 4 16.02 15.75 -11.66
C GLU A 4 16.41 15.54 -10.19
N ASN A 5 15.99 16.47 -9.32
CA ASN A 5 16.16 16.29 -7.89
C ASN A 5 15.11 15.28 -7.42
N PHE A 6 15.58 14.20 -6.81
CA PHE A 6 14.72 13.19 -6.21
C PHE A 6 14.79 13.26 -4.69
N ARG A 7 13.62 13.17 -4.04
CA ARG A 7 13.50 13.14 -2.58
C ARG A 7 12.95 11.79 -2.14
N THR A 8 13.71 11.10 -1.29
CA THR A 8 13.20 9.89 -0.62
C THR A 8 12.31 10.26 0.56
N ILE A 9 11.15 9.63 0.65
CA ILE A 9 10.18 9.79 1.73
C ILE A 9 9.73 8.42 2.24
N ILE A 10 9.29 8.38 3.49
CA ILE A 10 8.80 7.17 4.14
C ILE A 10 7.43 7.49 4.72
N VAL A 11 6.43 6.70 4.35
CA VAL A 11 5.06 6.85 4.83
C VAL A 11 4.62 5.58 5.52
N ASP A 12 4.13 5.72 6.75
CA ASP A 12 3.55 4.61 7.51
C ASP A 12 2.03 4.58 7.26
N LEU A 13 1.47 3.39 7.05
CA LEU A 13 0.05 3.17 6.79
C LEU A 13 -0.47 2.03 7.67
N VAL A 14 -1.66 2.21 8.25
CA VAL A 14 -2.35 1.18 9.05
C VAL A 14 -3.76 1.03 8.48
N PRO A 15 -4.08 -0.10 7.82
CA PRO A 15 -5.44 -0.34 7.35
C PRO A 15 -6.35 -0.76 8.51
N THR A 16 -7.66 -0.70 8.25
CA THR A 16 -8.66 -1.40 9.08
C THR A 16 -8.87 -2.81 8.54
N LEU A 17 -8.81 -3.80 9.42
CA LEU A 17 -8.97 -5.22 9.09
C LEU A 17 -10.26 -5.80 9.73
N ASP A 18 -10.87 -6.80 9.10
CA ASP A 18 -11.83 -7.69 9.75
C ASP A 18 -11.11 -8.54 10.82
N THR A 19 -11.81 -8.80 11.93
CA THR A 19 -11.34 -9.64 13.04
C THR A 19 -11.76 -11.10 12.93
N SER A 20 -12.54 -11.43 11.90
CA SER A 20 -12.88 -12.79 11.51
C SER A 20 -11.71 -13.45 10.76
N ALA A 21 -11.69 -14.78 10.72
CA ALA A 21 -10.72 -15.50 9.91
C ALA A 21 -11.01 -15.29 8.41
N TYR A 22 -9.94 -15.04 7.64
CA TYR A 22 -10.00 -14.89 6.19
C TYR A 22 -9.87 -16.24 5.48
N ALA A 23 -10.33 -16.33 4.24
CA ALA A 23 -9.92 -17.36 3.29
C ALA A 23 -8.73 -16.88 2.42
N ALA A 24 -7.99 -17.84 1.86
CA ALA A 24 -6.95 -17.52 0.90
C ALA A 24 -7.57 -16.90 -0.36
N GLY A 25 -7.03 -15.76 -0.79
CA GLY A 25 -7.53 -14.98 -1.92
C GLY A 25 -8.56 -13.92 -1.54
N ASP A 26 -8.91 -13.76 -0.26
CA ASP A 26 -9.84 -12.72 0.17
C ASP A 26 -9.20 -11.32 0.23
N VAL A 27 -10.03 -10.30 0.01
CA VAL A 27 -9.67 -8.91 0.27
C VAL A 27 -9.37 -8.74 1.76
N LEU A 28 -8.10 -8.47 2.05
CA LEU A 28 -7.59 -8.23 3.40
C LEU A 28 -8.01 -6.85 3.91
N PHE A 29 -7.93 -5.85 3.02
CA PHE A 29 -8.48 -4.51 3.21
C PHE A 29 -8.77 -3.89 1.84
N ASP A 30 -9.93 -3.26 1.70
CA ASP A 30 -10.45 -2.78 0.40
C ASP A 30 -9.58 -1.69 -0.23
N ARG A 31 -9.38 -0.59 0.51
CA ARG A 31 -8.43 0.48 0.16
C ARG A 31 -8.19 1.37 1.37
N THR A 32 -6.97 1.84 1.54
CA THR A 32 -6.56 2.79 2.59
C THR A 32 -5.76 3.91 1.95
N VAL A 33 -6.02 5.14 2.39
CA VAL A 33 -5.36 6.35 1.92
C VAL A 33 -3.87 6.31 2.27
N LEU A 34 -3.02 6.47 1.25
CA LEU A 34 -1.60 6.73 1.36
C LEU A 34 -1.36 8.19 0.96
N ASP A 35 -1.42 9.08 1.95
CA ASP A 35 -1.18 10.52 1.76
C ASP A 35 0.31 10.81 1.55
N ILE A 36 0.64 11.40 0.40
CA ILE A 36 1.99 11.82 0.01
C ILE A 36 2.10 13.34 -0.20
N GLY A 37 1.01 14.10 -0.03
CA GLY A 37 0.92 15.53 -0.39
C GLY A 37 1.85 16.42 0.41
N ASN A 38 1.88 16.26 1.73
CA ASN A 38 2.75 17.02 2.63
C ASN A 38 4.25 16.83 2.33
N TYR A 39 4.62 15.72 1.68
CA TYR A 39 6.00 15.37 1.40
C TYR A 39 6.46 15.79 0.01
N ALA A 40 5.55 15.84 -0.96
CA ALA A 40 5.86 16.26 -2.32
C ALA A 40 6.24 17.74 -2.39
N ASN A 41 5.44 18.64 -1.79
CA ASN A 41 5.70 20.07 -1.77
C ASN A 41 5.10 20.73 -0.51
N PRO A 42 5.84 20.81 0.62
CA PRO A 42 5.33 21.41 1.85
C PRO A 42 4.84 22.85 1.63
N GLY A 43 3.54 23.09 1.82
CA GLY A 43 2.93 24.43 1.71
C GLY A 43 2.45 24.83 0.32
N GLN A 44 2.39 23.90 -0.65
CA GLN A 44 1.78 24.13 -1.96
C GLN A 44 0.39 23.45 -2.07
N SER A 45 -0.43 23.84 -3.05
CA SER A 45 -1.83 23.44 -3.16
C SER A 45 -2.00 22.03 -3.78
N ALA A 46 -2.97 21.27 -3.26
CA ALA A 46 -3.35 19.89 -3.60
C ALA A 46 -3.75 19.57 -5.05
N VAL A 47 -3.51 20.45 -6.03
CA VAL A 47 -3.89 20.27 -7.45
C VAL A 47 -2.68 19.93 -8.33
N GLN A 48 -1.52 19.67 -7.74
CA GLN A 48 -0.29 19.40 -8.47
C GLN A 48 -0.20 17.97 -9.00
N LYS A 49 0.62 17.80 -10.04
CA LYS A 49 0.96 16.49 -10.59
C LYS A 49 2.15 15.95 -9.83
N ILE A 50 1.95 14.88 -9.06
CA ILE A 50 3.04 14.19 -8.36
C ILE A 50 3.49 13.01 -9.21
N ARG A 51 4.82 12.85 -9.33
CA ARG A 51 5.48 11.72 -9.98
C ARG A 51 6.54 11.15 -9.07
N GLY A 52 6.76 9.86 -9.22
CA GLY A 52 7.77 9.19 -8.42
C GLY A 52 7.78 7.69 -8.62
N ARG A 53 8.47 7.02 -7.70
CA ARG A 53 8.59 5.58 -7.63
C ARG A 53 8.33 5.10 -6.21
N ILE A 54 7.66 3.97 -6.09
CA ILE A 54 7.59 3.21 -4.85
C ILE A 54 8.73 2.19 -4.90
N LEU A 55 9.64 2.28 -3.94
CA LEU A 55 10.87 1.48 -3.93
C LEU A 55 10.64 0.16 -3.20
N SER A 56 10.05 0.22 -2.01
CA SER A 56 9.84 -0.94 -1.17
C SER A 56 8.69 -0.76 -0.18
N ILE A 57 8.23 -1.89 0.36
CA ILE A 57 7.25 -1.96 1.45
C ILE A 57 7.81 -2.83 2.58
N GLY A 58 7.87 -2.28 3.79
CA GLY A 58 7.98 -3.03 5.03
C GLY A 58 6.61 -3.42 5.56
N VAL A 59 6.47 -4.63 6.08
CA VAL A 59 5.26 -5.16 6.70
C VAL A 59 5.59 -5.54 8.14
N LEU A 60 4.86 -4.95 9.09
CA LEU A 60 4.82 -5.37 10.48
C LEU A 60 3.47 -6.05 10.74
N ASP A 61 3.53 -7.33 11.07
CA ASP A 61 2.39 -8.13 11.49
C ASP A 61 2.40 -8.31 13.01
N LYS A 62 1.53 -7.58 13.70
CA LYS A 62 1.45 -7.58 15.16
C LYS A 62 0.70 -8.78 15.72
N ASP A 63 -0.02 -9.53 14.88
CA ASP A 63 -0.81 -10.68 15.30
C ASP A 63 -0.10 -12.01 14.99
N ASP A 64 1.16 -11.95 14.58
CA ASP A 64 2.04 -13.09 14.36
C ASP A 64 1.51 -14.14 13.36
N GLN A 65 0.78 -13.70 12.31
CA GLN A 65 0.20 -14.59 11.31
C GLN A 65 1.24 -15.04 10.27
N GLY A 66 2.10 -14.13 9.80
CA GLY A 66 3.19 -14.45 8.86
C GLY A 66 2.73 -14.90 7.47
N ILE A 67 1.51 -14.55 7.08
CA ILE A 67 0.91 -14.93 5.80
C ILE A 67 1.34 -13.96 4.70
N ALA A 68 1.57 -14.49 3.49
CA ALA A 68 1.85 -13.66 2.32
C ALA A 68 0.61 -12.86 1.91
N MET A 69 0.83 -11.67 1.35
CA MET A 69 -0.24 -10.77 0.91
C MET A 69 0.17 -10.04 -0.35
N ASP A 70 -0.77 -9.90 -1.27
CA ASP A 70 -0.61 -9.07 -2.45
C ASP A 70 -1.13 -7.68 -2.15
N LEU A 71 -0.28 -6.69 -2.39
CA LEU A 71 -0.56 -5.29 -2.12
C LEU A 71 -0.66 -4.55 -3.45
N TYR A 72 -1.81 -3.95 -3.70
CA TYR A 72 -2.11 -3.22 -4.94
C TYR A 72 -2.08 -1.72 -4.67
N PHE A 73 -1.29 -0.99 -5.46
CA PHE A 73 -1.29 0.47 -5.43
C PHE A 73 -2.26 1.01 -6.46
N LEU A 74 -3.15 1.92 -6.05
CA LEU A 74 -4.13 2.55 -6.90
C LEU A 74 -3.94 4.07 -6.97
N LYS A 75 -4.21 4.63 -8.14
CA LYS A 75 -4.16 6.08 -8.40
C LYS A 75 -5.45 6.84 -8.06
N ALA A 76 -6.50 6.12 -7.63
CA ALA A 76 -7.82 6.67 -7.37
C ALA A 76 -8.54 5.89 -6.26
N ASP A 77 -9.56 6.53 -5.67
CA ASP A 77 -10.41 5.94 -4.64
C ASP A 77 -11.40 4.93 -5.25
N VAL A 78 -10.91 3.73 -5.57
CA VAL A 78 -11.73 2.66 -6.16
C VAL A 78 -11.64 1.38 -5.32
N SER A 79 -12.78 0.70 -5.16
CA SER A 79 -12.89 -0.52 -4.36
C SER A 79 -12.33 -1.74 -5.09
N LEU A 80 -11.59 -2.57 -4.35
CA LEU A 80 -11.18 -3.92 -4.73
C LEU A 80 -12.28 -4.96 -4.46
N GLY A 81 -13.16 -4.68 -3.50
CA GLY A 81 -14.33 -5.51 -3.20
C GLY A 81 -14.75 -5.42 -1.73
N THR A 82 -15.47 -6.43 -1.28
CA THR A 82 -15.84 -6.57 0.14
C THR A 82 -14.70 -7.22 0.90
N VAL A 83 -14.31 -6.64 2.04
CA VAL A 83 -13.33 -7.23 2.97
C VAL A 83 -13.81 -8.61 3.40
N ASN A 84 -12.88 -9.57 3.50
CA ASN A 84 -13.16 -10.96 3.87
C ASN A 84 -14.09 -11.68 2.88
N ALA A 85 -13.92 -11.36 1.60
CA ALA A 85 -14.49 -12.05 0.46
C ALA A 85 -13.56 -11.93 -0.75
N ALA A 86 -13.80 -12.75 -1.78
CA ALA A 86 -13.05 -12.67 -3.02
C ALA A 86 -13.14 -11.27 -3.67
N PRO A 87 -12.04 -10.75 -4.26
CA PRO A 87 -12.06 -9.50 -5.02
C PRO A 87 -13.15 -9.47 -6.08
N SER A 88 -13.83 -8.33 -6.21
CA SER A 88 -14.95 -8.11 -7.14
C SER A 88 -14.83 -6.75 -7.85
N ILE A 89 -13.60 -6.37 -8.18
CA ILE A 89 -13.27 -5.14 -8.90
C ILE A 89 -13.80 -5.17 -10.35
N THR A 90 -14.29 -4.03 -10.82
CA THR A 90 -14.70 -3.86 -12.22
C THR A 90 -13.51 -3.56 -13.12
N ASP A 91 -13.60 -3.85 -14.42
CA ASP A 91 -12.55 -3.52 -15.39
C ASP A 91 -12.17 -2.03 -15.34
N ALA A 92 -13.17 -1.15 -15.28
CA ALA A 92 -12.96 0.30 -15.18
C ALA A 92 -12.22 0.72 -13.89
N ASN A 93 -12.47 0.04 -12.77
CA ASN A 93 -11.75 0.29 -11.53
C ASN A 93 -10.32 -0.28 -11.60
N ALA A 94 -10.13 -1.44 -12.23
CA ALA A 94 -8.84 -2.09 -12.39
C ALA A 94 -7.84 -1.23 -13.20
N GLU A 95 -8.30 -0.38 -14.12
CA GLU A 95 -7.47 0.62 -14.82
C GLU A 95 -6.76 1.63 -13.89
N ASN A 96 -7.18 1.71 -12.61
CA ASN A 96 -6.55 2.57 -11.61
C ASN A 96 -5.42 1.89 -10.85
N ILE A 97 -5.22 0.58 -11.02
CA ILE A 97 -4.07 -0.13 -10.45
C ILE A 97 -2.80 0.31 -11.20
N ILE A 98 -1.82 0.81 -10.44
CA ILE A 98 -0.53 1.27 -10.98
C ILE A 98 0.50 0.13 -10.97
N GLY A 99 0.40 -0.73 -9.96
CA GLY A 99 1.28 -1.88 -9.79
C GLY A 99 0.90 -2.66 -8.53
N PHE A 100 1.59 -3.77 -8.33
CA PHE A 100 1.40 -4.63 -7.17
C PHE A 100 2.74 -5.14 -6.66
N VAL A 101 2.74 -5.59 -5.40
CA VAL A 101 3.87 -6.30 -4.79
C VAL A 101 3.34 -7.35 -3.82
N THR A 102 3.91 -8.54 -3.86
CA THR A 102 3.67 -9.56 -2.84
C THR A 102 4.66 -9.34 -1.70
N ALA A 103 4.15 -9.22 -0.48
CA ALA A 103 4.95 -9.06 0.72
C ALA A 103 4.60 -10.12 1.76
N THR A 104 5.52 -10.40 2.68
CA THR A 104 5.29 -11.36 3.77
C THR A 104 6.10 -10.92 4.98
N ALA A 105 5.47 -10.87 6.16
CA ALA A 105 6.15 -10.68 7.43
C ALA A 105 6.85 -11.99 7.85
N SER A 106 7.97 -12.30 7.19
CA SER A 106 8.63 -13.62 7.26
C SER A 106 9.52 -13.84 8.49
N LYS A 107 9.93 -12.78 9.17
CA LYS A 107 10.83 -12.86 10.34
C LYS A 107 10.03 -12.80 11.62
N ASP A 108 10.02 -13.90 12.34
CA ASP A 108 9.41 -14.06 13.64
C ASP A 108 10.24 -13.36 14.73
N LEU A 109 9.58 -12.49 15.50
CA LEU A 109 10.14 -11.73 16.61
C LEU A 109 9.47 -12.10 17.95
N GLY A 110 8.80 -13.25 18.00
CA GLY A 110 8.07 -13.79 19.15
C GLY A 110 6.58 -13.42 19.11
N GLY A 111 6.25 -12.17 19.47
CA GLY A 111 4.85 -11.71 19.52
C GLY A 111 4.38 -10.99 18.26
N CYS A 112 5.24 -10.89 17.25
CA CYS A 112 4.98 -10.22 15.99
C CYS A 112 5.96 -10.70 14.92
N ARG A 113 5.69 -10.38 13.66
CA ARG A 113 6.60 -10.64 12.55
C ARG A 113 6.89 -9.38 11.75
N PHE A 114 8.05 -9.35 11.12
CA PHE A 114 8.44 -8.30 10.19
C PHE A 114 8.95 -8.87 8.87
N GLY A 115 8.73 -8.13 7.80
CA GLY A 115 9.31 -8.45 6.50
C GLY A 115 9.35 -7.22 5.61
N GLN A 116 9.98 -7.38 4.45
CA GLN A 116 10.11 -6.33 3.45
C GLN A 116 10.08 -6.95 2.05
N ALA A 117 9.52 -6.22 1.09
CA ALA A 117 9.57 -6.53 -0.33
C ALA A 117 9.93 -5.27 -1.13
N ASP A 118 10.74 -5.44 -2.19
CA ASP A 118 11.09 -4.38 -3.13
C ASP A 118 10.18 -4.47 -4.37
N CYS A 119 9.81 -3.35 -4.99
CA CYS A 119 8.82 -3.35 -6.07
C CYS A 119 9.03 -2.39 -7.25
N ASP A 120 9.87 -1.34 -7.14
CA ASP A 120 10.13 -0.32 -8.19
C ASP A 120 8.90 0.03 -9.06
N ILE A 121 7.81 0.48 -8.42
CA ILE A 121 6.56 0.84 -9.10
C ILE A 121 6.57 2.33 -9.42
N ARG A 122 6.54 2.69 -10.70
CA ARG A 122 6.48 4.08 -11.18
C ARG A 122 5.05 4.58 -11.16
N PHE A 123 4.82 5.82 -10.71
CA PHE A 123 3.49 6.42 -10.69
C PHE A 123 3.49 7.88 -11.16
N SER A 124 2.32 8.32 -11.62
CA SER A 124 1.98 9.73 -11.83
C SER A 124 0.51 9.93 -11.46
N ILE A 125 0.24 10.90 -10.59
CA ILE A 125 -1.11 11.22 -10.13
C ILE A 125 -1.37 12.72 -10.20
N VAL A 126 -2.65 13.08 -10.18
CA VAL A 126 -3.10 14.45 -9.91
C VAL A 126 -3.66 14.45 -8.50
N GLY A 127 -3.16 15.35 -7.67
CA GLY A 127 -3.50 15.39 -6.24
C GLY A 127 -2.44 14.74 -5.36
N GLU A 128 -2.82 14.46 -4.12
CA GLU A 128 -1.89 14.20 -3.02
C GLU A 128 -1.89 12.76 -2.52
N THR A 129 -2.73 11.90 -3.11
CA THR A 129 -3.06 10.61 -2.51
C THR A 129 -2.88 9.46 -3.48
N LEU A 130 -2.16 8.43 -3.02
CA LEU A 130 -2.25 7.08 -3.55
C LEU A 130 -3.14 6.25 -2.62
N TYR A 131 -3.55 5.08 -3.08
CA TYR A 131 -4.32 4.15 -2.27
C TYR A 131 -3.61 2.80 -2.25
N LEU A 132 -3.66 2.13 -1.11
CA LEU A 132 -3.17 0.77 -0.96
C LEU A 132 -4.35 -0.14 -0.68
N ALA A 133 -4.44 -1.26 -1.39
CA ALA A 133 -5.37 -2.35 -1.14
C ALA A 133 -4.60 -3.65 -0.92
N GLY A 134 -5.22 -4.62 -0.23
CA GLY A 134 -4.56 -5.88 0.11
C GLY A 134 -5.43 -7.10 -0.13
N VAL A 135 -4.81 -8.19 -0.58
CA VAL A 135 -5.39 -9.53 -0.67
C VAL A 135 -4.51 -10.50 0.10
N THR A 136 -5.09 -11.34 0.95
CA THR A 136 -4.34 -12.37 1.69
C THR A 136 -4.13 -13.62 0.82
N GLN A 137 -2.96 -14.25 0.90
CA GLN A 137 -2.64 -15.51 0.22
C GLN A 137 -2.84 -16.75 1.11
N GLY A 138 -3.46 -16.57 2.27
CA GLY A 138 -3.74 -17.65 3.23
C GLY A 138 -4.94 -17.30 4.11
N THR A 139 -5.05 -17.97 5.25
CA THR A 139 -6.20 -17.87 6.17
C THR A 139 -5.84 -17.21 7.52
N PRO A 140 -5.30 -15.97 7.53
CA PRO A 140 -4.94 -15.31 8.78
C PRO A 140 -6.18 -14.94 9.60
N THR A 141 -5.98 -14.61 10.86
CA THR A 141 -6.94 -13.86 11.69
C THR A 141 -6.19 -12.70 12.31
N HIS A 142 -6.70 -11.48 12.12
CA HIS A 142 -6.04 -10.27 12.56
C HIS A 142 -6.86 -9.50 13.59
N THR A 143 -6.20 -8.64 14.36
CA THR A 143 -6.88 -7.54 15.05
C THR A 143 -7.17 -6.41 14.06
N ALA A 144 -8.10 -5.52 14.39
CA ALA A 144 -8.53 -4.45 13.47
C ALA A 144 -7.41 -3.52 12.97
N ALA A 145 -6.28 -3.45 13.70
CA ALA A 145 -5.09 -2.68 13.34
C ALA A 145 -3.79 -3.53 13.44
N GLY A 146 -3.95 -4.83 13.17
CA GLY A 146 -2.93 -5.87 13.28
C GLY A 146 -1.75 -5.72 12.34
N LEU A 147 -1.98 -5.11 11.18
CA LEU A 147 -0.95 -4.87 10.18
C LEU A 147 -0.54 -3.39 10.17
N LYS A 148 0.76 -3.15 9.98
CA LYS A 148 1.31 -1.82 9.68
C LYS A 148 2.27 -1.94 8.50
N PHE A 149 2.10 -1.04 7.55
CA PHE A 149 2.95 -0.93 6.37
C PHE A 149 3.86 0.29 6.49
N ARG A 150 5.08 0.14 5.97
CA ARG A 150 6.03 1.23 5.78
C ARG A 150 6.41 1.29 4.31
N ILE A 151 5.98 2.33 3.62
CA ILE A 151 6.20 2.49 2.19
C ILE A 151 7.34 3.47 1.99
N VAL A 152 8.36 3.07 1.23
CA VAL A 152 9.46 3.94 0.82
C VAL A 152 9.18 4.44 -0.60
N LEU A 153 9.14 5.75 -0.77
CA LEU A 153 8.92 6.40 -2.06
C LEU A 153 10.08 7.32 -2.40
N GLU A 154 10.32 7.48 -3.69
CA GLU A 154 11.18 8.51 -4.26
C GLU A 154 10.29 9.42 -5.10
N LEU A 155 10.20 10.70 -4.71
CA LEU A 155 9.40 11.71 -5.41
C LEU A 155 10.30 12.59 -6.26
N GLU A 156 9.81 12.95 -7.43
CA GLU A 156 10.45 13.92 -8.32
C GLU A 156 10.11 15.35 -7.87
N GLU A 157 11.11 16.20 -7.62
CA GLU A 157 10.91 17.59 -7.24
C GLU A 157 10.66 18.49 -8.47
N GLY A 158 9.72 19.44 -8.36
CA GLY A 158 9.61 20.56 -9.30
C GLY A 158 8.59 20.44 -10.45
N TRP A 159 7.50 19.68 -10.26
CA TRP A 159 6.37 19.60 -11.20
C TRP A 159 5.08 20.22 -10.66
#